data_AF-A0A4R9VCJ6-F1
#
_entry.id   AF-A0A4R9VCJ6-F1
#
_cell.length_a   1.000
_cell.length_b   1.000
_cell.length_c   1.000
_cell.angle_alpha   90.00
_cell.angle_beta   90.00
_cell.angle_gamma   90.00
#
_symmetry.space_group_name_H-M   'P 1'
#
loop_
_entity.id
_entity.type
_entity.pdbx_description
1 polymer ?
#
loop_
_entity_poly.entity_id
_entity_poly.type
_entity_poly.pdbx_seq_one_letter_code
_entity_poly.pdbx_strand_id
1 'polypeptide(L)'
;LSDRVYDAYGALEFLSKASFVDPRRIALMGFSAGGIATLEAVQLRGAERLMQHKFSVAIAYYPNCSVASGNMAVPTLILIGELDDFSPAQKCREMVAQRRDKGSPVQ
;
A
#
# COMPACT_ATOMS: atom_id res chain seq x y z
N LEU A 1 8.40 1.14 11.15
CA LEU A 1 7.37 1.23 10.07
C LEU A 1 6.00 0.80 10.56
N SER A 2 5.90 -0.27 11.36
CA SER A 2 4.62 -0.74 11.96
C SER A 2 3.74 0.39 12.52
N ASP A 3 4.31 1.35 13.26
CA ASP A 3 3.54 2.48 13.80
C ASP A 3 2.87 3.31 12.70
N ARG A 4 3.57 3.57 11.58
CA ARG A 4 3.02 4.31 10.42
C ARG A 4 1.88 3.57 9.73
N VAL A 5 1.90 2.25 9.74
CA VAL A 5 0.80 1.43 9.21
C VAL A 5 -0.45 1.65 10.07
N TYR A 6 -0.30 1.59 11.39
CA TYR A 6 -1.43 1.80 12.30
C TYR A 6 -1.89 3.26 12.35
N ASP A 7 -1.00 4.24 12.17
CA ASP A 7 -1.38 5.64 12.00
C ASP A 7 -2.29 5.82 10.77
N ALA A 8 -1.96 5.18 9.64
CA ALA A 8 -2.80 5.22 8.44
C ALA A 8 -4.19 4.62 8.71
N TYR A 9 -4.27 3.50 9.42
CA TYR A 9 -5.55 2.91 9.81
C TYR A 9 -6.32 3.72 10.84
N GLY A 10 -5.63 4.41 11.77
CA GLY A 10 -6.24 5.37 12.68
C GLY A 10 -6.86 6.55 11.94
N ALA A 11 -6.17 7.06 10.91
CA ALA A 11 -6.72 8.10 10.02
C ALA A 11 -7.93 7.58 9.23
N LEU A 12 -7.90 6.34 8.74
CA LEU A 12 -9.03 5.72 8.05
C LEU A 12 -10.27 5.61 8.96
N GLU A 13 -10.08 5.16 10.19
CA GLU A 13 -11.12 5.06 11.22
C GLU A 13 -11.68 6.43 11.63
N PHE A 14 -10.84 7.46 11.66
CA PHE A 14 -11.28 8.83 11.90
C PHE A 14 -12.14 9.34 10.73
N LEU A 15 -11.66 9.17 9.50
CA LEU A 15 -12.36 9.60 8.29
C LEU A 15 -13.68 8.84 8.08
N SER A 16 -13.77 7.57 8.48
CA SER A 16 -14.99 6.78 8.31
C SER A 16 -16.18 7.29 9.12
N LYS A 17 -15.92 8.11 10.15
CA LYS A 17 -16.94 8.72 11.03
C LYS A 17 -17.40 10.10 10.54
N ALA A 18 -16.70 10.68 9.56
CA ALA A 18 -17.07 11.98 9.01
C ALA A 18 -18.26 11.85 8.05
N SER A 19 -19.36 12.56 8.33
CA SER A 19 -20.62 12.45 7.57
C SER A 19 -20.52 12.85 6.10
N PHE A 20 -19.49 13.63 5.73
CA PHE A 20 -19.23 14.07 4.36
C PHE A 20 -18.22 13.18 3.62
N VAL A 21 -17.72 12.11 4.24
CA VAL A 21 -16.79 11.15 3.63
C VAL A 21 -17.53 9.84 3.39
N ASP A 22 -17.39 9.26 2.19
CA ASP A 22 -17.85 7.89 1.93
C ASP A 22 -16.76 6.91 2.42
N PRO A 23 -16.99 6.17 3.52
CA PRO A 23 -15.97 5.30 4.11
C PRO A 23 -15.54 4.16 3.18
N ARG A 24 -16.29 3.88 2.10
CA ARG A 24 -15.98 2.83 1.12
C ARG A 24 -15.08 3.31 -0.02
N ARG A 25 -14.72 4.60 -0.06
CA ARG A 25 -13.97 5.24 -1.17
C ARG A 25 -12.72 5.99 -0.71
N ILE A 26 -12.08 5.54 0.38
CA ILE A 26 -10.87 6.16 0.91
C ILE A 26 -9.63 5.46 0.34
N ALA A 27 -8.76 6.21 -0.31
CA ALA A 27 -7.49 5.73 -0.86
C ALA A 27 -6.32 6.00 0.11
N LEU A 28 -5.31 5.12 0.09
CA LEU A 28 -4.03 5.37 0.77
C LEU A 28 -2.96 5.77 -0.25
N MET A 29 -2.20 6.82 0.06
CA MET A 29 -1.09 7.26 -0.76
C MET A 29 0.13 7.58 0.12
N GLY A 30 1.32 7.19 -0.33
CA GLY A 30 2.55 7.49 0.37
C GLY A 30 3.77 7.58 -0.55
N PHE A 31 4.81 8.25 -0.06
CA PHE A 31 6.02 8.61 -0.80
C PHE A 31 7.28 8.10 -0.10
N SER A 32 8.24 7.52 -0.84
CA SER A 32 9.49 6.94 -0.28
C SER A 32 9.19 6.01 0.91
N ALA A 33 9.62 6.35 2.13
CA ALA A 33 9.32 5.59 3.34
C ALA A 33 7.81 5.50 3.65
N GLY A 34 7.01 6.49 3.24
CA GLY A 34 5.54 6.41 3.27
C GLY A 34 4.98 5.51 2.17
N GLY A 35 5.66 5.39 1.04
CA GLY A 35 5.33 4.44 -0.02
C GLY A 35 5.55 3.00 0.46
N ILE A 36 6.64 2.77 1.20
CA ILE A 36 6.88 1.49 1.90
C ILE A 36 5.73 1.17 2.85
N ALA A 37 5.38 2.11 3.74
CA ALA A 37 4.26 1.93 4.67
C ALA A 37 2.93 1.70 3.95
N THR A 38 2.73 2.32 2.78
CA THR A 38 1.54 2.10 1.94
C THR A 38 1.48 0.67 1.43
N LEU A 39 2.58 0.12 0.91
CA LEU A 39 2.66 -1.29 0.48
C LEU A 39 2.44 -2.26 1.65
N GLU A 40 3.06 -2.01 2.80
CA GLU A 40 2.90 -2.82 4.00
C GLU A 40 1.45 -2.81 4.53
N ALA A 41 0.82 -1.63 4.56
CA ALA A 41 -0.52 -1.45 5.10
C ALA A 41 -1.55 -2.27 4.33
N VAL A 42 -1.42 -2.36 2.99
CA VAL A 42 -2.37 -3.09 2.14
C VAL A 42 -1.88 -4.47 1.72
N GLN A 43 -0.82 -4.98 2.35
CA GLN A 43 -0.33 -6.32 2.08
C GLN A 43 -1.41 -7.35 2.45
N LEU A 44 -1.69 -8.24 1.50
CA LEU A 44 -2.66 -9.30 1.67
C LEU A 44 -2.29 -10.17 2.87
N ARG A 45 -3.27 -10.42 3.73
CA ARG A 45 -3.12 -11.17 4.99
C ARG A 45 -2.21 -10.50 6.03
N GLY A 46 -1.83 -9.23 5.84
CA GLY A 46 -1.05 -8.42 6.77
C GLY A 46 -1.92 -7.67 7.79
N ALA A 47 -1.47 -6.47 8.14
CA ALA A 47 -2.15 -5.59 9.13
C ALA A 47 -3.60 -5.32 8.77
N GLU A 48 -3.92 -5.25 7.47
CA GLU A 48 -5.29 -5.07 6.99
C GLU A 48 -6.27 -6.00 7.70
N ARG A 49 -5.95 -7.29 7.92
CA ARG A 49 -6.87 -8.27 8.50
C ARG A 49 -7.41 -7.90 9.88
N LEU A 50 -6.65 -7.11 10.62
CA LEU A 50 -7.00 -6.68 11.97
C LEU A 50 -7.94 -5.45 11.96
N MET A 51 -8.09 -4.80 10.81
CA MET A 51 -8.78 -3.52 10.66
C MET A 51 -10.22 -3.73 10.20
N GLN A 52 -11.17 -3.01 10.81
CA GLN A 52 -12.58 -3.05 10.44
C GLN A 52 -12.83 -2.36 9.09
N HIS A 53 -12.29 -1.15 8.93
CA HIS A 53 -12.30 -0.43 7.66
C HIS A 53 -11.05 -0.76 6.84
N LYS A 54 -11.22 -0.81 5.51
CA LYS A 54 -10.13 -1.02 4.54
C LYS A 54 -10.04 0.16 3.59
N PHE A 55 -8.83 0.44 3.11
CA PHE A 55 -8.65 1.33 1.97
C PHE A 55 -9.25 0.70 0.71
N SER A 56 -9.70 1.53 -0.22
CA SER A 56 -10.26 1.08 -1.50
C SER A 56 -9.16 0.78 -2.53
N VAL A 57 -8.10 1.58 -2.52
CA VAL A 57 -6.93 1.49 -3.40
C VAL A 57 -5.69 2.04 -2.69
N ALA A 58 -4.52 1.69 -3.18
CA ALA A 58 -3.24 2.19 -2.68
C ALA A 58 -2.35 2.74 -3.80
N ILE A 59 -1.63 3.83 -3.52
CA ILE A 59 -0.67 4.45 -4.46
C ILE A 59 0.66 4.66 -3.73
N ALA A 60 1.69 3.94 -4.16
CA ALA A 60 3.03 4.03 -3.58
C ALA A 60 3.98 4.74 -4.56
N TYR A 61 4.39 5.95 -4.21
CA TYR A 61 5.40 6.73 -4.93
C TYR A 61 6.80 6.36 -4.46
N TYR A 62 7.62 5.93 -5.42
CA TYR A 62 9.02 5.54 -5.27
C TYR A 62 9.33 4.74 -4.00
N PRO A 63 8.62 3.62 -3.74
CA PRO A 63 8.85 2.82 -2.56
C PRO A 63 10.09 1.93 -2.74
N ASN A 64 10.72 1.55 -1.63
CA ASN A 64 11.59 0.37 -1.64
C ASN A 64 10.72 -0.90 -1.69
N CYS A 65 10.60 -1.52 -2.86
CA CYS A 65 9.76 -2.72 -3.05
C CYS A 65 10.35 -4.03 -2.49
N SER A 66 11.61 -4.04 -2.01
CA SER A 66 12.25 -5.27 -1.54
C SER A 66 11.68 -5.82 -0.22
N VAL A 67 10.87 -5.02 0.49
CA VAL A 67 10.30 -5.37 1.80
C VAL A 67 8.87 -5.94 1.73
N ALA A 68 8.22 -5.88 0.56
CA ALA A 68 6.84 -6.32 0.39
C ALA A 68 6.76 -7.60 -0.48
N SER A 69 5.75 -8.43 -0.25
CA SER A 69 5.59 -9.70 -1.00
C SER A 69 4.94 -9.55 -2.37
N GLY A 70 4.48 -8.33 -2.73
CA GLY A 70 3.69 -8.07 -3.94
C GLY A 70 2.24 -8.54 -3.89
N ASN A 71 1.84 -9.42 -2.96
CA ASN A 71 0.42 -9.82 -2.83
C ASN A 71 -0.33 -8.74 -2.04
N MET A 72 -1.22 -8.01 -2.72
CA MET A 72 -1.96 -6.89 -2.13
C MET A 72 -3.44 -7.25 -1.92
N ALA A 73 -4.03 -6.72 -0.85
CA ALA A 73 -5.46 -6.89 -0.55
C ALA A 73 -6.33 -6.01 -1.44
N VAL A 74 -5.80 -4.88 -1.91
CA VAL A 74 -6.51 -3.87 -2.70
C VAL A 74 -5.75 -3.57 -3.99
N PRO A 75 -6.38 -3.01 -5.03
CA PRO A 75 -5.65 -2.55 -6.21
C PRO A 75 -4.58 -1.53 -5.81
N THR A 76 -3.34 -1.79 -6.24
CA THR A 76 -2.18 -0.98 -5.87
C THR A 76 -1.44 -0.49 -7.10
N LEU A 77 -1.14 0.81 -7.14
CA LEU A 77 -0.31 1.44 -8.17
C LEU A 77 1.05 1.82 -7.57
N ILE A 78 2.13 1.45 -8.25
CA ILE A 78 3.50 1.82 -7.92
C ILE A 78 4.02 2.79 -8.97
N LEU A 79 4.50 3.95 -8.53
CA LEU A 79 5.05 4.98 -9.41
C LEU A 79 6.53 5.13 -9.07
N ILE A 80 7.41 4.53 -9.87
CA ILE A 80 8.86 4.50 -9.65
C ILE A 80 9.62 4.97 -10.89
N GLY A 81 10.69 5.74 -10.69
CA GLY A 81 11.56 6.18 -11.78
C GLY A 81 12.54 5.09 -12.21
N GLU A 82 12.73 4.91 -13.52
CA GLU A 82 13.64 3.86 -14.05
C GLU A 82 15.10 4.04 -13.57
N LEU A 83 15.52 5.28 -13.32
CA LEU A 83 16.88 5.65 -12.92
C LEU A 83 17.00 5.98 -11.42
N ASP A 84 16.04 5.57 -10.59
CA ASP A 84 16.13 5.73 -9.14
C ASP A 84 17.26 4.84 -8.59
N ASP A 85 18.32 5.47 -8.07
CA ASP A 85 19.49 4.79 -7.50
C ASP A 85 19.36 4.49 -6.00
N PHE A 86 18.31 5.01 -5.36
CA PHE A 86 18.00 4.77 -3.95
C PHE A 86 17.01 3.61 -3.77
N SER A 87 15.98 3.55 -4.60
CA SER A 87 14.97 2.48 -4.62
C SER A 87 14.81 1.92 -6.04
N PRO A 88 15.75 1.07 -6.51
CA PRO A 88 15.80 0.65 -7.91
C PRO A 88 14.48 0.05 -8.41
N ALA A 89 13.95 0.58 -9.53
CA ALA A 89 12.70 0.14 -10.16
C ALA A 89 12.66 -1.37 -10.44
N GLN A 90 13.83 -1.97 -10.70
CA GLN A 90 14.01 -3.41 -10.87
C GLN A 90 13.46 -4.22 -9.68
N LYS A 91 13.55 -3.72 -8.44
CA LYS A 91 12.99 -4.39 -7.26
C LYS A 91 11.47 -4.41 -7.25
N CYS A 92 10.82 -3.37 -7.79
CA CYS A 92 9.37 -3.37 -7.94
C CYS A 92 8.92 -4.33 -9.04
N ARG A 93 9.65 -4.39 -10.17
CA ARG A 93 9.39 -5.38 -11.23
C ARG A 93 9.52 -6.82 -10.72
N GLU A 94 10.60 -7.11 -9.98
CA GLU A 94 10.83 -8.42 -9.35
C GLU A 94 9.69 -8.79 -8.39
N MET A 95 9.30 -7.86 -7.51
CA MET A 95 8.19 -8.05 -6.58
C MET A 95 6.88 -8.37 -7.31
N VAL A 96 6.55 -7.63 -8.38
CA VAL A 96 5.32 -7.85 -9.15
C VAL A 96 5.36 -9.19 -9.89
N ALA A 97 6.49 -9.56 -10.48
CA ALA A 97 6.66 -10.81 -11.21
C ALA A 97 6.58 -12.08 -10.32
N GLN A 98 6.93 -11.96 -9.03
CA GLN A 98 6.91 -13.08 -8.08
C GLN A 98 5.53 -13.31 -7.43
N ARG A 99 4.52 -12.50 -7.78
CA ARG A 99 3.16 -12.63 -7.28
C ARG A 99 2.58 -13.98 -7.70
N ARG A 100 1.93 -14.66 -6.77
CA ARG A 100 1.38 -16.02 -6.98
C ARG A 100 -0.12 -16.01 -7.32
N ASP A 101 -0.60 -14.96 -7.97
CA ASP A 101 -2.03 -14.72 -8.31
C ASP A 101 -3.01 -14.79 -7.13
N LYS A 102 -2.56 -14.47 -5.91
CA LYS A 102 -3.38 -14.62 -4.69
C LYS A 102 -4.05 -13.35 -4.19
N GLY A 103 -3.99 -12.22 -4.90
CA GLY A 103 -4.51 -10.94 -4.43
C GLY A 103 -4.95 -9.97 -5.52
N SER A 104 -5.27 -8.75 -5.12
CA SER A 104 -5.72 -7.67 -6.01
C SER A 104 -4.61 -7.21 -6.97
N PRO A 105 -4.96 -6.63 -8.14
CA PRO A 105 -3.99 -6.17 -9.14
C PRO A 105 -2.94 -5.21 -8.57
N VAL A 106 -1.70 -5.33 -9.06
CA VAL A 106 -0.60 -4.42 -8.79
C VAL A 106 -0.04 -3.98 -10.13
N GLN A 107 0.10 -2.66 -10.31
CA GLN A 107 0.63 -2.03 -11.52
C GLN A 107 1.88 -1.24 -11.18
#